data_AF-A0A812UQ63-F1
#
_entry.id   AF-A0A812UQ63-F1
#
_cell.length_a   1.000
_cell.length_b   1.000
_cell.length_c   1.000
_cell.angle_alpha   90.00
_cell.angle_beta   90.00
_cell.angle_gamma   90.00
#
_symmetry.space_group_name_H-M   'P 1'
#
loop_
_entity.id
_entity.type
_entity.pdbx_description
1 polymer ?
#
loop_
_entity_poly.entity_id
_entity_poly.type
_entity_poly.pdbx_seq_one_letter_code
_entity_poly.pdbx_strand_id
1 'polypeptide(L)'
;MPVPWSSKRQRIYIPNLAERALTVKHLREIRTLLKRLCKTHILKRTKTQEQLTWHDINLYDVTDEVIKPVIYFKEQEWKLPQGTEKRQRKLWQSLLCSPACSAVMPSSPQSAQGMPQLAEGFAGYSWAEFVSESPLRPQLMVSHWWGGRSWVALKEVGFNDFMTAIDSIVTDRALSIGSTIWVCTFANNQFGEDLGASIMETPFVKAIEFAEATILMVDRDAGSLKRSWCCLEIHYTIKLDRTFELYTSAGLVGSTAVSSGPLVDAISQWDVRESQASEVAYRRQILNFIAGEPEKSGLLTADGTTEGELVLIGGRPQLDHSEDFETLNMDVRVSVIGRIGPPKKAKGCDLPNIWHRGISLGQLRTFARKARTALSKLLPEVPWERMAVWQVCRHFIVPETARRNCSYVELVTDGPQIPNIYVDYQFTMYFADIMSSIEWFAEAMRLRDSEIVFFNLLGVNQNEKALKTEMAKLWIDQDQLILDRAQRECQSLLAATGDSVATGTENVKGAGVVPASDLRCGTEVSMETGATEPWSMSRAWYFPVVGVLAAR
;
A
#
# COMPACT_ATOMS: atom_id res chain seq x y z
N MET A 1 -28.63 7.99 -5.58
CA MET A 1 -28.53 8.65 -6.91
C MET A 1 -29.12 7.72 -7.94
N PRO A 2 -29.87 8.23 -8.95
CA PRO A 2 -30.11 7.44 -10.15
C PRO A 2 -28.75 7.20 -10.80
N VAL A 3 -28.27 5.97 -10.73
CA VAL A 3 -27.21 5.54 -11.62
C VAL A 3 -27.73 5.65 -13.05
N PRO A 4 -26.92 6.10 -14.03
CA PRO A 4 -27.43 6.36 -15.38
C PRO A 4 -27.84 5.09 -16.14
N TRP A 5 -27.51 3.90 -15.62
CA TRP A 5 -27.90 2.60 -16.17
C TRP A 5 -29.25 2.13 -15.62
N SER A 6 -30.03 1.46 -16.48
CA SER A 6 -31.38 1.00 -16.13
C SER A 6 -31.34 -0.07 -15.03
N SER A 7 -32.28 0.00 -14.09
CA SER A 7 -32.41 -1.02 -13.02
C SER A 7 -32.86 -2.38 -13.52
N LYS A 8 -33.32 -2.47 -14.78
CA LYS A 8 -33.88 -3.69 -15.39
C LYS A 8 -32.86 -4.53 -16.16
N ARG A 9 -31.58 -4.14 -16.20
CA ARG A 9 -30.57 -4.92 -16.94
C ARG A 9 -30.43 -6.30 -16.31
N GLN A 10 -30.54 -7.34 -17.13
CA GLN A 10 -30.13 -8.67 -16.73
C GLN A 10 -28.61 -8.72 -16.65
N ARG A 11 -28.10 -9.47 -15.67
CA ARG A 11 -26.68 -9.76 -15.56
C ARG A 11 -26.23 -10.48 -16.84
N ILE A 12 -25.12 -10.03 -17.40
CA ILE A 12 -24.46 -10.70 -18.51
C ILE A 12 -23.13 -11.22 -18.01
N TYR A 13 -22.94 -12.53 -18.13
CA TYR A 13 -21.65 -13.15 -17.93
C TYR A 13 -20.94 -13.20 -19.28
N ILE A 14 -19.75 -12.62 -19.37
CA ILE A 14 -18.95 -12.64 -20.59
C ILE A 14 -17.78 -13.60 -20.33
N PRO A 15 -17.88 -14.87 -20.78
CA PRO A 15 -16.88 -15.90 -20.46
C PRO A 15 -15.52 -15.59 -21.10
N ASN A 16 -15.51 -15.01 -22.31
CA ASN A 16 -14.28 -14.63 -22.99
C ASN A 16 -13.77 -13.29 -22.46
N LEU A 17 -12.65 -13.30 -21.72
CA LEU A 17 -12.06 -12.10 -21.13
C LEU A 17 -11.69 -11.04 -22.17
N ALA A 18 -11.35 -11.44 -23.40
CA ALA A 18 -11.04 -10.52 -24.48
C ALA A 18 -12.26 -9.72 -24.93
N GLU A 19 -13.47 -10.27 -24.80
CA GLU A 19 -14.73 -9.62 -25.20
C GLU A 19 -15.33 -8.74 -24.09
N ARG A 20 -14.60 -8.52 -22.99
CA ARG A 20 -14.98 -7.61 -21.91
C ARG A 20 -14.58 -6.17 -22.23
N ALA A 21 -14.76 -5.73 -23.47
CA ALA A 21 -14.51 -4.35 -23.86
C ALA A 21 -15.67 -3.43 -23.43
N LEU A 22 -15.40 -2.13 -23.43
CA LEU A 22 -16.36 -1.05 -23.21
C LEU A 22 -16.56 -0.25 -24.49
N THR A 23 -17.69 0.41 -24.65
CA THR A 23 -17.82 1.43 -25.69
C THR A 23 -17.24 2.78 -25.22
N VAL A 24 -16.86 3.65 -26.15
CA VAL A 24 -16.50 5.06 -25.84
C VAL A 24 -17.62 5.75 -25.05
N LYS A 25 -18.89 5.44 -25.35
CA LYS A 25 -20.05 5.89 -24.56
C LYS A 25 -19.95 5.48 -23.10
N HIS A 26 -19.66 4.21 -22.79
CA HIS A 26 -19.53 3.73 -21.41
C HIS A 26 -18.44 4.48 -20.63
N LEU A 27 -17.27 4.74 -21.25
CA LEU A 27 -16.18 5.50 -20.63
C LEU A 27 -16.59 6.97 -20.34
N ARG A 28 -17.35 7.60 -21.23
CA ARG A 28 -17.85 8.97 -21.02
C ARG A 28 -18.94 9.03 -19.94
N GLU A 29 -19.77 7.99 -19.82
CA GLU A 29 -20.78 7.86 -18.78
C GLU A 29 -20.15 7.74 -17.39
N ILE A 30 -19.14 6.88 -17.20
CA ILE A 30 -18.44 6.76 -15.92
C ILE A 30 -17.71 8.07 -15.56
N ARG A 31 -17.06 8.73 -16.53
CA ARG A 31 -16.50 10.08 -16.33
C ARG A 31 -17.55 11.08 -15.83
N THR A 32 -18.72 11.10 -16.44
CA THR A 32 -19.81 12.01 -16.07
C THR A 32 -20.32 11.72 -14.66
N LEU A 33 -20.46 10.44 -14.30
CA LEU A 33 -20.80 10.03 -12.94
C LEU A 33 -19.75 10.53 -11.93
N LEU A 34 -18.47 10.25 -12.17
CA LEU A 34 -17.38 10.63 -11.27
C LEU A 34 -17.33 12.15 -11.05
N LYS A 35 -17.45 12.95 -12.12
CA LYS A 35 -17.53 14.42 -12.00
C LYS A 35 -18.68 14.87 -11.08
N ARG A 36 -19.84 14.21 -11.14
CA ARG A 36 -20.99 14.52 -10.26
C ARG A 36 -20.72 14.09 -8.82
N LEU A 37 -20.12 12.92 -8.60
CA LEU A 37 -19.78 12.44 -7.26
C LEU A 37 -18.75 13.34 -6.57
N CYS A 38 -17.71 13.77 -7.28
CA CYS A 38 -16.73 14.73 -6.78
C CYS A 38 -17.36 16.10 -6.49
N LYS A 39 -18.17 16.64 -7.42
CA LYS A 39 -18.84 17.95 -7.24
C LYS A 39 -19.81 17.98 -6.04
N THR A 40 -20.38 16.83 -5.69
CA THR A 40 -21.30 16.71 -4.55
C THR A 40 -20.59 16.33 -3.25
N HIS A 41 -19.26 16.21 -3.26
CA HIS A 41 -18.44 15.80 -2.11
C HIS A 41 -18.85 14.45 -1.50
N ILE A 42 -19.51 13.61 -2.31
CA ILE A 42 -19.94 12.26 -1.91
C ILE A 42 -18.76 11.30 -2.00
N LEU A 43 -17.89 11.47 -3.00
CA LEU A 43 -16.75 10.60 -3.20
C LEU A 43 -15.65 10.91 -2.19
N LYS A 44 -15.29 9.91 -1.39
CA LYS A 44 -14.22 9.99 -0.39
C LYS A 44 -13.41 8.71 -0.41
N ARG A 45 -12.13 8.78 -0.06
CA ARG A 45 -11.30 7.60 0.14
C ARG A 45 -11.78 6.86 1.39
N THR A 46 -12.12 5.58 1.26
CA THR A 46 -12.65 4.77 2.37
C THR A 46 -11.68 4.76 3.57
N LYS A 47 -10.37 4.68 3.31
CA LYS A 47 -9.34 4.59 4.36
C LYS A 47 -9.11 5.91 5.09
N THR A 48 -8.97 7.02 4.36
CA THR A 48 -8.57 8.32 4.94
C THR A 48 -9.73 9.27 5.18
N GLN A 49 -10.92 8.95 4.68
CA GLN A 49 -12.10 9.83 4.64
C GLN A 49 -11.87 11.15 3.90
N GLU A 50 -10.75 11.26 3.18
CA GLU A 50 -10.39 12.43 2.37
C GLU A 50 -11.34 12.57 1.20
N GLN A 51 -11.81 13.80 0.96
CA GLN A 51 -12.68 14.10 -0.17
C GLN A 51 -11.91 14.02 -1.48
N LEU A 52 -12.43 13.26 -2.44
CA LEU A 52 -11.83 13.13 -3.75
C LEU A 52 -12.37 14.20 -4.69
N THR A 53 -11.48 15.05 -5.21
CA THR A 53 -11.82 15.98 -6.29
C THR A 53 -11.67 15.32 -7.66
N TRP A 54 -12.27 15.92 -8.68
CA TRP A 54 -12.13 15.44 -10.06
C TRP A 54 -10.66 15.45 -10.56
N HIS A 55 -9.82 16.30 -9.98
CA HIS A 55 -8.42 16.43 -10.37
C HIS A 55 -7.48 15.49 -9.60
N ASP A 56 -7.93 14.95 -8.46
CA ASP A 56 -7.10 14.13 -7.57
C ASP A 56 -7.48 12.64 -7.61
N ILE A 57 -8.61 12.30 -8.24
CA ILE A 57 -9.06 10.91 -8.38
C ILE A 57 -8.21 10.16 -9.41
N ASN A 58 -7.66 9.00 -9.04
CA ASN A 58 -6.92 8.10 -9.94
C ASN A 58 -7.73 6.80 -10.26
N LEU A 59 -7.15 5.84 -10.98
CA LEU A 59 -7.85 4.59 -11.33
C LEU A 59 -8.05 3.64 -10.13
N TYR A 60 -7.20 3.70 -9.11
CA TYR A 60 -7.45 2.99 -7.85
C TYR A 60 -8.68 3.55 -7.13
N ASP A 61 -8.80 4.87 -7.02
CA ASP A 61 -9.94 5.53 -6.40
C ASP A 61 -11.24 5.20 -7.18
N VAL A 62 -11.20 5.21 -8.52
CA VAL A 62 -12.34 4.79 -9.35
C VAL A 62 -12.73 3.33 -9.05
N THR A 63 -11.74 2.45 -8.90
CA THR A 63 -11.98 1.03 -8.65
C THR A 63 -12.53 0.77 -7.26
N ASP A 64 -11.83 1.26 -6.24
CA ASP A 64 -12.09 0.98 -4.83
C ASP A 64 -13.30 1.74 -4.31
N GLU A 65 -13.51 2.98 -4.74
CA GLU A 65 -14.55 3.86 -4.20
C GLU A 65 -15.83 3.91 -5.06
N VAL A 66 -15.80 3.40 -6.29
CA VAL A 66 -16.95 3.42 -7.21
C VAL A 66 -17.28 2.06 -7.79
N ILE A 67 -16.39 1.45 -8.58
CA ILE A 67 -16.68 0.20 -9.30
C ILE A 67 -17.06 -0.91 -8.32
N LYS A 68 -16.19 -1.19 -7.35
CA LYS A 68 -16.39 -2.25 -6.37
C LYS A 68 -17.67 -2.04 -5.54
N PRO A 69 -17.93 -0.87 -4.93
CA PRO A 69 -19.18 -0.61 -4.20
C PRO A 69 -20.44 -0.72 -5.07
N VAL A 70 -20.42 -0.21 -6.31
CA VAL A 70 -21.58 -0.28 -7.22
C VAL A 70 -21.91 -1.71 -7.59
N ILE A 71 -20.89 -2.49 -7.96
CA ILE A 71 -21.03 -3.92 -8.31
C ILE A 71 -21.56 -4.71 -7.11
N TYR A 72 -20.91 -4.53 -5.96
CA TYR A 72 -21.33 -5.22 -4.73
C TYR A 72 -22.77 -4.88 -4.33
N PHE A 73 -23.16 -3.60 -4.41
CA PHE A 73 -24.54 -3.20 -4.11
C PHE A 73 -25.54 -3.92 -5.02
N LYS A 74 -25.26 -3.94 -6.33
CA LYS A 74 -26.15 -4.51 -7.32
C LYS A 74 -26.29 -6.02 -7.16
N GLU A 75 -25.20 -6.70 -6.82
CA GLU A 75 -25.23 -8.11 -6.42
C GLU A 75 -26.20 -8.39 -5.26
N GLN A 76 -26.20 -7.54 -4.24
CA GLN A 76 -27.15 -7.66 -3.12
C GLN A 76 -28.59 -7.39 -3.57
N GLU A 77 -28.80 -6.44 -4.49
CA GLU A 77 -30.12 -6.15 -5.06
C GLU A 77 -30.70 -7.36 -5.80
N TRP A 78 -29.88 -8.09 -6.57
CA TRP A 78 -30.31 -9.31 -7.29
C TRP A 78 -30.64 -10.48 -6.37
N LYS A 79 -30.01 -10.57 -5.20
CA LYS A 79 -30.28 -11.64 -4.21
C LYS A 79 -31.55 -11.40 -3.41
N LEU A 80 -32.06 -10.16 -3.34
CA LEU A 80 -33.25 -9.83 -2.57
C LEU A 80 -34.55 -10.14 -3.34
N PRO A 81 -35.61 -10.64 -2.67
CA PRO A 81 -36.92 -10.82 -3.29
C PRO A 81 -37.46 -9.52 -3.89
N GLN A 82 -38.09 -9.62 -5.06
CA GLN A 82 -38.76 -8.50 -5.73
C GLN A 82 -39.80 -7.85 -4.78
N GLY A 83 -39.77 -6.53 -4.64
CA GLY A 83 -40.69 -5.76 -3.77
C GLY A 83 -40.06 -5.10 -2.53
N THR A 84 -38.73 -5.20 -2.33
CA THR A 84 -38.02 -4.62 -1.17
C THR A 84 -37.35 -3.25 -1.44
N GLU A 85 -37.86 -2.47 -2.40
CA GLU A 85 -37.23 -1.24 -2.92
C GLU A 85 -36.96 -0.16 -1.84
N LYS A 86 -37.84 0.00 -0.85
CA LYS A 86 -37.62 0.94 0.26
C LYS A 86 -36.42 0.58 1.14
N ARG A 87 -36.13 -0.71 1.30
CA ARG A 87 -34.99 -1.20 2.09
C ARG A 87 -33.68 -1.01 1.32
N GLN A 88 -33.72 -1.20 0.00
CA GLN A 88 -32.59 -1.00 -0.91
C GLN A 88 -32.15 0.46 -1.01
N ARG A 89 -33.09 1.42 -1.08
CA ARG A 89 -32.76 2.86 -1.07
C ARG A 89 -32.05 3.31 0.21
N LYS A 90 -32.47 2.79 1.36
CA LYS A 90 -31.81 3.04 2.64
C LYS A 90 -30.40 2.45 2.69
N LEU A 91 -30.21 1.25 2.15
CA LEU A 91 -28.91 0.57 2.08
C LEU A 91 -27.91 1.33 1.19
N TRP A 92 -28.36 1.86 0.06
CA TRP A 92 -27.55 2.73 -0.82
C TRP A 92 -27.17 4.04 -0.14
N GLN A 93 -28.14 4.71 0.49
CA GLN A 93 -27.89 5.95 1.22
C GLN A 93 -26.94 5.73 2.40
N SER A 94 -27.00 4.58 3.07
CA SER A 94 -26.02 4.25 4.12
C SER A 94 -24.62 4.00 3.57
N LEU A 95 -24.50 3.34 2.40
CA LEU A 95 -23.20 3.04 1.78
C LEU A 95 -22.48 4.29 1.24
N LEU A 96 -23.22 5.28 0.72
CA LEU A 96 -22.62 6.50 0.17
C LEU A 96 -22.58 7.69 1.14
N CYS A 97 -23.50 7.76 2.11
CA CYS A 97 -23.69 8.99 2.91
C CYS A 97 -23.48 8.79 4.42
N SER A 98 -23.25 7.58 4.91
CA SER A 98 -23.14 7.35 6.35
C SER A 98 -21.68 7.12 6.79
N PRO A 99 -21.18 7.86 7.79
CA PRO A 99 -20.00 7.47 8.56
C PRO A 99 -20.17 6.08 9.21
N ALA A 100 -21.42 5.61 9.35
CA ALA A 100 -21.76 4.36 10.04
C ALA A 100 -21.68 3.09 9.14
N CYS A 101 -21.28 3.19 7.87
CA CYS A 101 -20.85 1.98 7.15
C CYS A 101 -19.53 1.40 7.71
N SER A 102 -18.85 2.14 8.59
CA SER A 102 -17.77 1.64 9.44
C SER A 102 -18.26 0.91 10.72
N ALA A 103 -19.55 0.95 11.06
CA ALA A 103 -20.08 0.40 12.33
C ALA A 103 -20.83 -0.94 12.20
N VAL A 104 -20.91 -1.50 10.99
CA VAL A 104 -21.19 -2.94 10.73
C VAL A 104 -19.94 -3.64 10.19
N MET A 105 -18.78 -2.96 10.28
CA MET A 105 -17.46 -3.54 10.05
C MET A 105 -16.83 -3.81 11.43
N PRO A 106 -16.42 -5.05 11.75
CA PRO A 106 -15.79 -5.33 13.03
C PRO A 106 -14.41 -4.65 13.09
N SER A 107 -14.21 -3.86 14.14
CA SER A 107 -12.99 -3.10 14.43
C SER A 107 -11.86 -4.04 14.84
N SER A 108 -11.11 -4.58 13.88
CA SER A 108 -9.84 -5.27 14.11
C SER A 108 -9.07 -5.49 12.80
N PRO A 109 -7.74 -5.40 12.77
CA PRO A 109 -6.99 -5.29 11.54
C PRO A 109 -6.45 -6.59 10.96
N GLN A 110 -7.20 -7.67 11.20
CA GLN A 110 -7.27 -8.75 10.21
C GLN A 110 -8.26 -8.41 9.06
N SER A 111 -8.80 -7.18 9.00
CA SER A 111 -9.94 -6.82 8.13
C SER A 111 -9.66 -5.78 7.03
N ALA A 112 -8.52 -5.87 6.35
CA ALA A 112 -8.54 -5.62 4.89
C ALA A 112 -9.44 -6.66 4.15
N GLN A 113 -10.02 -7.61 4.88
CA GLN A 113 -11.23 -8.41 4.57
C GLN A 113 -12.55 -7.67 4.87
N GLY A 114 -12.60 -6.35 4.68
CA GLY A 114 -13.79 -5.51 4.94
C GLY A 114 -14.80 -5.44 3.79
N MET A 115 -14.59 -6.14 2.68
CA MET A 115 -15.74 -6.71 1.99
C MET A 115 -16.08 -7.98 2.76
N PRO A 116 -17.35 -8.24 3.15
CA PRO A 116 -17.70 -9.52 3.76
C PRO A 116 -17.05 -10.60 2.91
N GLN A 117 -16.22 -11.48 3.52
CA GLN A 117 -15.57 -12.59 2.83
C GLN A 117 -16.59 -13.11 1.85
N LEU A 118 -16.29 -12.85 0.58
CA LEU A 118 -17.24 -12.95 -0.51
C LEU A 118 -17.88 -14.31 -0.34
N ALA A 119 -19.16 -14.34 0.07
CA ALA A 119 -19.82 -15.57 0.49
C ALA A 119 -19.51 -16.63 -0.56
N GLU A 120 -19.02 -17.80 -0.15
CA GLU A 120 -18.57 -18.87 -1.05
C GLU A 120 -19.56 -18.95 -2.24
N GLY A 121 -19.07 -18.58 -3.44
CA GLY A 121 -19.89 -18.45 -4.64
C GLY A 121 -20.11 -17.03 -5.21
N PHE A 122 -19.54 -15.96 -4.65
CA PHE A 122 -19.48 -14.68 -5.37
C PHE A 122 -18.42 -14.76 -6.47
N ALA A 123 -18.85 -15.01 -7.71
CA ALA A 123 -17.94 -15.09 -8.85
C ALA A 123 -17.30 -13.73 -9.23
N GLY A 124 -17.76 -12.62 -8.64
CA GLY A 124 -17.44 -11.27 -9.09
C GLY A 124 -17.82 -11.05 -10.56
N TYR A 125 -17.65 -9.82 -11.02
CA TYR A 125 -17.71 -9.50 -12.44
C TYR A 125 -16.94 -8.21 -12.68
N SER A 126 -16.54 -8.04 -13.93
CA SER A 126 -15.90 -6.84 -14.42
C SER A 126 -16.89 -5.68 -14.55
N TRP A 127 -16.38 -4.45 -14.59
CA TRP A 127 -17.21 -3.28 -14.91
C TRP A 127 -17.80 -3.39 -16.31
N ALA A 128 -17.07 -3.99 -17.26
CA ALA A 128 -17.55 -4.23 -18.61
C ALA A 128 -18.79 -5.14 -18.64
N GLU A 129 -18.78 -6.25 -17.91
CA GLU A 129 -19.96 -7.12 -17.76
C GLU A 129 -21.14 -6.40 -17.10
N PHE A 130 -20.85 -5.46 -16.19
CA PHE A 130 -21.88 -4.69 -15.51
C PHE A 130 -22.59 -3.67 -16.44
N VAL A 131 -21.85 -3.02 -17.34
CA VAL A 131 -22.40 -1.95 -18.18
C VAL A 131 -22.75 -2.38 -19.61
N SER A 132 -22.23 -3.49 -20.10
CA SER A 132 -22.46 -3.98 -21.47
C SER A 132 -23.72 -4.82 -21.59
N GLU A 133 -24.33 -4.81 -22.78
CA GLU A 133 -25.55 -5.57 -23.10
C GLU A 133 -25.25 -6.85 -23.91
N SER A 134 -23.99 -7.06 -24.27
CA SER A 134 -23.49 -8.26 -24.94
C SER A 134 -21.97 -8.33 -24.76
N PRO A 135 -21.33 -9.47 -25.08
CA PRO A 135 -19.90 -9.49 -25.35
C PRO A 135 -19.52 -8.44 -26.40
N LEU A 136 -18.42 -7.73 -26.18
CA LEU A 136 -17.91 -6.67 -27.05
C LEU A 136 -16.45 -6.96 -27.41
N ARG A 137 -16.20 -7.31 -28.67
CA ARG A 137 -14.83 -7.45 -29.18
C ARG A 137 -14.15 -6.08 -29.24
N PRO A 138 -12.92 -5.91 -28.74
CA PRO A 138 -12.24 -4.63 -28.75
C PRO A 138 -11.71 -4.27 -30.13
N GLN A 139 -11.92 -3.01 -30.52
CA GLN A 139 -11.17 -2.39 -31.62
C GLN A 139 -9.79 -1.96 -31.12
N LEU A 140 -9.74 -1.37 -29.92
CA LEU A 140 -8.51 -0.91 -29.29
C LEU A 140 -8.28 -1.60 -27.95
N MET A 141 -7.02 -1.89 -27.65
CA MET A 141 -6.57 -2.26 -26.32
C MET A 141 -5.76 -1.09 -25.74
N VAL A 142 -6.12 -0.62 -24.55
CA VAL A 142 -5.43 0.49 -23.88
C VAL A 142 -4.59 -0.09 -22.73
N SER A 143 -3.28 -0.01 -22.90
CA SER A 143 -2.27 -0.25 -21.88
C SER A 143 -2.08 1.01 -21.05
N HIS A 144 -2.14 0.90 -19.72
CA HIS A 144 -2.03 2.06 -18.83
C HIS A 144 -1.43 1.71 -17.47
N TRP A 145 -1.04 2.76 -16.74
CA TRP A 145 -0.71 2.67 -15.32
C TRP A 145 -1.86 3.20 -14.46
N TRP A 146 -2.12 2.53 -13.35
CA TRP A 146 -3.24 2.88 -12.47
C TRP A 146 -3.00 4.13 -11.61
N GLY A 147 -1.76 4.64 -11.60
CA GLY A 147 -1.29 5.68 -10.68
C GLY A 147 -0.92 5.06 -9.34
N GLY A 148 0.37 4.95 -9.03
CA GLY A 148 0.82 4.42 -7.73
C GLY A 148 0.51 5.42 -6.63
N ARG A 149 0.08 4.92 -5.46
CA ARG A 149 0.01 5.69 -4.20
C ARG A 149 1.42 5.99 -3.71
N SER A 150 2.20 6.75 -4.47
CA SER A 150 3.48 7.22 -3.98
C SER A 150 3.19 8.28 -2.93
N TRP A 151 3.45 7.96 -1.67
CA TRP A 151 3.25 8.85 -0.52
C TRP A 151 4.07 10.15 -0.58
N VAL A 152 5.02 10.23 -1.52
CA VAL A 152 5.72 11.47 -1.82
C VAL A 152 4.76 12.35 -2.63
N ALA A 153 4.40 13.50 -2.07
CA ALA A 153 3.39 14.49 -2.49
C ALA A 153 3.47 15.07 -3.93
N LEU A 154 4.03 14.32 -4.88
CA LEU A 154 3.96 14.60 -6.30
C LEU A 154 2.62 14.08 -6.83
N LYS A 155 1.88 15.02 -7.42
CA LYS A 155 0.50 14.90 -7.87
C LYS A 155 0.34 13.72 -8.83
N GLU A 156 -0.35 12.68 -8.37
CA GLU A 156 -0.56 11.43 -9.12
C GLU A 156 -1.32 11.64 -10.44
N VAL A 157 -1.26 10.61 -11.30
CA VAL A 157 -1.98 10.56 -12.56
C VAL A 157 -3.48 10.50 -12.31
N GLY A 158 -4.14 11.64 -12.48
CA GLY A 158 -5.58 11.72 -12.36
C GLY A 158 -6.28 10.93 -13.48
N PHE A 159 -7.40 10.30 -13.15
CA PHE A 159 -8.37 9.75 -14.10
C PHE A 159 -8.83 10.79 -15.14
N ASN A 160 -8.75 12.08 -14.81
CA ASN A 160 -8.95 13.16 -15.76
C ASN A 160 -7.95 13.12 -16.94
N ASP A 161 -6.66 12.89 -16.66
CA ASP A 161 -5.62 12.85 -17.69
C ASP A 161 -5.81 11.60 -18.57
N PHE A 162 -6.16 10.46 -17.97
CA PHE A 162 -6.58 9.25 -18.68
C PHE A 162 -7.75 9.54 -19.64
N MET A 163 -8.82 10.16 -19.16
CA MET A 163 -9.99 10.47 -19.99
C MET A 163 -9.73 11.54 -21.05
N THR A 164 -8.76 12.43 -20.83
CA THR A 164 -8.32 13.41 -21.82
C THR A 164 -7.59 12.70 -22.95
N ALA A 165 -6.68 11.77 -22.63
CA ALA A 165 -6.02 10.93 -23.62
C ALA A 165 -7.04 10.09 -24.43
N ILE A 166 -8.07 9.52 -23.79
CA ILE A 166 -9.18 8.84 -24.49
C ILE A 166 -9.86 9.77 -25.50
N ASP A 167 -10.18 11.01 -25.15
CA ASP A 167 -10.83 11.94 -26.07
C ASP A 167 -9.90 12.33 -27.24
N SER A 168 -8.58 12.45 -27.01
CA SER A 168 -7.60 12.63 -28.08
C SER A 168 -7.59 11.44 -29.04
N ILE A 169 -7.52 10.21 -28.53
CA ILE A 169 -7.57 8.98 -29.35
C ILE A 169 -8.86 8.93 -30.17
N VAL A 170 -10.01 9.24 -29.57
CA VAL A 170 -11.30 9.26 -30.25
C VAL A 170 -11.30 10.27 -31.40
N THR A 171 -10.68 11.43 -31.19
CA THR A 171 -10.59 12.49 -32.21
C THR A 171 -9.64 12.07 -33.33
N ASP A 172 -8.43 11.64 -32.99
CA ASP A 172 -7.35 11.32 -33.94
C ASP A 172 -7.70 10.11 -34.81
N ARG A 173 -8.39 9.10 -34.25
CA ARG A 173 -8.85 7.90 -34.97
C ARG A 173 -10.30 7.98 -35.48
N ALA A 174 -10.95 9.13 -35.34
CA ALA A 174 -12.36 9.35 -35.72
C ALA A 174 -13.31 8.26 -35.17
N LEU A 175 -13.11 7.84 -33.92
CA LEU A 175 -13.90 6.78 -33.30
C LEU A 175 -15.32 7.24 -33.02
N SER A 176 -16.29 6.34 -33.22
CA SER A 176 -17.67 6.59 -32.85
C SER A 176 -17.89 6.36 -31.35
N ILE A 177 -19.03 6.82 -30.82
CA ILE A 177 -19.42 6.50 -29.44
C ILE A 177 -19.63 4.98 -29.21
N GLY A 178 -19.85 4.21 -30.28
CA GLY A 178 -20.00 2.77 -30.25
C GLY A 178 -18.69 1.99 -30.40
N SER A 179 -17.59 2.67 -30.72
CA SER A 179 -16.27 2.03 -30.82
C SER A 179 -15.87 1.40 -29.48
N THR A 180 -15.27 0.21 -29.57
CA THR A 180 -15.00 -0.64 -28.41
C THR A 180 -13.54 -0.57 -27.98
N ILE A 181 -13.31 -0.36 -26.69
CA ILE A 181 -12.00 -0.17 -26.07
C ILE A 181 -11.90 -1.14 -24.89
N TRP A 182 -10.86 -1.96 -24.90
CA TRP A 182 -10.50 -2.81 -23.77
C TRP A 182 -9.52 -2.08 -22.85
N VAL A 183 -9.82 -2.06 -21.55
CA VAL A 183 -9.04 -1.36 -20.52
C VAL A 183 -9.04 -2.25 -19.27
N CYS A 184 -7.87 -2.66 -18.78
CA CYS A 184 -7.77 -3.71 -17.75
C CYS A 184 -8.55 -3.39 -16.46
N THR A 185 -8.54 -2.13 -16.01
CA THR A 185 -9.30 -1.66 -14.84
C THR A 185 -10.78 -1.96 -14.93
N PHE A 186 -11.36 -1.91 -16.13
CA PHE A 186 -12.78 -2.13 -16.34
C PHE A 186 -13.11 -3.54 -16.83
N ALA A 187 -12.20 -4.19 -17.54
CA ALA A 187 -12.40 -5.50 -18.16
C ALA A 187 -12.11 -6.69 -17.23
N ASN A 188 -11.17 -6.52 -16.29
CA ASN A 188 -10.84 -7.57 -15.32
C ASN A 188 -11.81 -7.58 -14.14
N ASN A 189 -11.95 -8.74 -13.49
CA ASN A 189 -12.71 -8.86 -12.25
C ASN A 189 -11.89 -8.28 -11.10
N GLN A 190 -12.32 -7.14 -10.57
CA GLN A 190 -11.60 -6.40 -9.53
C GLN A 190 -11.75 -7.01 -8.12
N PHE A 191 -12.52 -8.10 -7.99
CA PHE A 191 -12.73 -8.83 -6.73
C PHE A 191 -11.84 -10.06 -6.59
N GLY A 192 -11.10 -10.40 -7.65
CA GLY A 192 -10.25 -11.57 -7.74
C GLY A 192 -9.79 -11.68 -9.19
N GLU A 193 -8.53 -11.33 -9.42
CA GLU A 193 -7.94 -11.41 -10.75
C GLU A 193 -7.53 -12.86 -11.01
N ASP A 194 -8.07 -13.42 -12.08
CA ASP A 194 -7.58 -14.68 -12.65
C ASP A 194 -6.76 -14.32 -13.89
N LEU A 195 -5.44 -14.42 -13.75
CA LEU A 195 -4.49 -14.12 -14.82
C LEU A 195 -4.08 -15.37 -15.61
N GLY A 196 -4.65 -16.55 -15.28
CA GLY A 196 -4.26 -17.82 -15.89
C GLY A 196 -2.95 -18.39 -15.35
N ALA A 197 -2.61 -19.59 -15.80
CA ALA A 197 -1.39 -20.29 -15.42
C ALA A 197 -0.17 -19.90 -16.29
N SER A 198 -0.42 -19.29 -17.46
CA SER A 198 0.62 -18.82 -18.37
C SER A 198 0.37 -17.39 -18.85
N ILE A 199 1.43 -16.71 -19.29
CA ILE A 199 1.34 -15.37 -19.88
C ILE A 199 0.35 -15.34 -21.05
N MET A 200 0.28 -16.42 -21.84
CA MET A 200 -0.60 -16.54 -23.00
C MET A 200 -2.09 -16.67 -22.66
N GLU A 201 -2.41 -17.05 -21.42
CA GLU A 201 -3.77 -17.14 -20.90
C GLU A 201 -4.25 -15.83 -20.28
N THR A 202 -3.33 -14.89 -20.02
CA THR A 202 -3.68 -13.63 -19.37
C THR A 202 -4.70 -12.84 -20.19
N PRO A 203 -5.63 -12.13 -19.53
CA PRO A 203 -6.63 -11.31 -20.21
C PRO A 203 -6.00 -10.23 -21.12
N PHE A 204 -4.77 -9.79 -20.81
CA PHE A 204 -4.03 -8.80 -21.59
C PHE A 204 -3.66 -9.33 -22.98
N VAL A 205 -3.00 -10.50 -23.02
CA VAL A 205 -2.62 -11.16 -24.28
C VAL A 205 -3.87 -11.48 -25.10
N LYS A 206 -4.91 -12.02 -24.44
CA LYS A 206 -6.18 -12.30 -25.12
C LYS A 206 -6.80 -11.04 -25.72
N ALA A 207 -6.83 -9.92 -25.01
CA ALA A 207 -7.36 -8.68 -25.56
C ALA A 207 -6.57 -8.19 -26.80
N ILE A 208 -5.23 -8.30 -26.77
CA ILE A 208 -4.36 -7.90 -27.89
C ILE A 208 -4.59 -8.76 -29.14
N GLU A 209 -4.85 -10.06 -28.98
CA GLU A 209 -5.16 -10.96 -30.11
C GLU A 209 -6.38 -10.49 -30.92
N PHE A 210 -7.38 -9.94 -30.24
CA PHE A 210 -8.62 -9.46 -30.85
C PHE A 210 -8.57 -8.01 -31.31
N ALA A 211 -7.78 -7.16 -30.65
CA ALA A 211 -7.67 -5.73 -30.93
C ALA A 211 -6.91 -5.44 -32.24
N GLU A 212 -7.30 -4.37 -32.91
CA GLU A 212 -6.64 -3.89 -34.13
C GLU A 212 -5.36 -3.11 -33.80
N ALA A 213 -5.35 -2.42 -32.66
CA ALA A 213 -4.22 -1.65 -32.18
C ALA A 213 -4.12 -1.67 -30.64
N THR A 214 -2.90 -1.49 -30.15
CA THR A 214 -2.62 -1.23 -28.75
C THR A 214 -2.16 0.20 -28.55
N ILE A 215 -2.78 0.88 -27.60
CA ILE A 215 -2.43 2.24 -27.20
C ILE A 215 -1.79 2.21 -25.83
N LEU A 216 -0.53 2.61 -25.72
CA LEU A 216 0.10 2.86 -24.43
C LEU A 216 -0.18 4.28 -23.98
N MET A 217 -0.87 4.41 -22.86
CA MET A 217 -1.04 5.69 -22.18
C MET A 217 0.15 5.97 -21.28
N VAL A 218 0.88 7.03 -21.58
CA VAL A 218 2.01 7.52 -20.80
C VAL A 218 1.58 8.76 -20.05
N ASP A 219 1.58 8.64 -18.73
CA ASP A 219 1.32 9.73 -17.83
C ASP A 219 2.51 10.68 -17.67
N ARG A 220 2.33 11.75 -16.89
CA ARG A 220 3.35 12.80 -16.71
C ARG A 220 4.65 12.30 -16.07
N ASP A 221 4.58 11.22 -15.29
CA ASP A 221 5.72 10.64 -14.58
C ASP A 221 6.31 9.42 -15.31
N ALA A 222 5.80 9.14 -16.52
CA ALA A 222 6.11 7.96 -17.31
C ALA A 222 5.93 6.65 -16.51
N GLY A 223 4.93 6.60 -15.62
CA GLY A 223 4.70 5.46 -14.73
C GLY A 223 4.41 4.16 -15.47
N SER A 224 3.74 4.23 -16.61
CA SER A 224 3.48 3.06 -17.46
C SER A 224 4.76 2.42 -18.04
N LEU A 225 5.81 3.21 -18.32
CA LEU A 225 7.10 2.68 -18.79
C LEU A 225 7.79 1.83 -17.70
N LYS A 226 7.47 2.08 -16.43
CA LYS A 226 8.04 1.35 -15.29
C LYS A 226 7.26 0.07 -14.96
N ARG A 227 6.23 -0.29 -15.74
CA ARG A 227 5.36 -1.45 -15.46
C ARG A 227 5.66 -2.60 -16.40
N SER A 228 6.05 -3.74 -15.85
CA SER A 228 6.36 -4.93 -16.65
C SER A 228 5.15 -5.43 -17.45
N TRP A 229 3.94 -5.27 -16.93
CA TRP A 229 2.70 -5.56 -17.67
C TRP A 229 2.57 -4.71 -18.95
N CYS A 230 2.91 -3.41 -18.90
CA CYS A 230 2.94 -2.57 -20.09
C CYS A 230 4.03 -3.04 -21.08
N CYS A 231 5.20 -3.45 -20.58
CA CYS A 231 6.24 -4.04 -21.42
C CYS A 231 5.76 -5.28 -22.16
N LEU A 232 5.05 -6.18 -21.47
CA LEU A 232 4.46 -7.39 -22.06
C LEU A 232 3.50 -7.03 -23.19
N GLU A 233 2.57 -6.11 -22.92
CA GLU A 233 1.54 -5.70 -23.86
C GLU A 233 2.17 -5.13 -25.14
N ILE A 234 3.19 -4.30 -25.01
CA ILE A 234 3.91 -3.71 -26.14
C ILE A 234 4.68 -4.77 -26.93
N HIS A 235 5.44 -5.61 -26.23
CA HIS A 235 6.19 -6.70 -26.86
C HIS A 235 5.26 -7.62 -27.67
N TYR A 236 4.13 -8.02 -27.08
CA TYR A 236 3.21 -8.95 -27.73
C TYR A 236 2.46 -8.31 -28.90
N THR A 237 2.10 -7.03 -28.82
CA THR A 237 1.55 -6.26 -29.94
C THR A 237 2.51 -6.19 -31.12
N ILE A 238 3.80 -5.92 -30.87
CA ILE A 238 4.83 -5.91 -31.91
C ILE A 238 5.00 -7.32 -32.50
N LYS A 239 5.04 -8.35 -31.65
CA LYS A 239 5.18 -9.75 -32.09
C LYS A 239 4.04 -10.19 -33.02
N LEU A 240 2.83 -9.68 -32.82
CA LEU A 240 1.66 -9.96 -33.66
C LEU A 240 1.51 -9.02 -34.87
N ASP A 241 2.49 -8.16 -35.13
CA ASP A 241 2.46 -7.15 -36.20
C ASP A 241 1.17 -6.28 -36.14
N ARG A 242 0.80 -5.89 -34.92
CA ARG A 242 -0.35 -5.00 -34.67
C ARG A 242 0.11 -3.55 -34.57
N THR A 243 -0.83 -2.62 -34.81
CA THR A 243 -0.52 -1.20 -34.66
C THR A 243 -0.26 -0.86 -33.20
N PHE A 244 0.83 -0.15 -32.95
CA PHE A 244 1.22 0.33 -31.63
C PHE A 244 1.37 1.85 -31.62
N GLU A 245 0.71 2.53 -30.69
CA GLU A 245 0.76 3.99 -30.55
C GLU A 245 0.94 4.38 -29.07
N LEU A 246 1.59 5.54 -28.84
CA LEU A 246 1.77 6.10 -27.50
C LEU A 246 0.98 7.40 -27.39
N TYR A 247 0.16 7.53 -26.35
CA TYR A 247 -0.63 8.72 -26.08
C TYR A 247 -0.33 9.28 -24.70
N THR A 248 -0.49 10.59 -24.58
CA THR A 248 -0.43 11.35 -23.33
C THR A 248 -1.72 12.15 -23.20
N SER A 249 -1.94 12.83 -22.07
CA SER A 249 -3.05 13.79 -21.97
C SER A 249 -2.93 14.98 -22.92
N ALA A 250 -1.75 15.21 -23.52
CA ALA A 250 -1.53 16.23 -24.54
C ALA A 250 -1.75 15.73 -25.98
N GLY A 251 -1.91 14.42 -26.21
CA GLY A 251 -2.12 13.82 -27.53
C GLY A 251 -1.12 12.71 -27.88
N LEU A 252 -1.11 12.33 -29.16
CA LEU A 252 -0.23 11.31 -29.74
C LEU A 252 1.25 11.72 -29.66
N VAL A 253 2.11 10.85 -29.13
CA VAL A 253 3.57 11.05 -29.10
C VAL A 253 4.13 11.03 -30.53
N GLY A 254 4.96 12.01 -30.87
CA GLY A 254 5.48 12.24 -32.22
C GLY A 254 4.60 13.18 -33.06
N SER A 255 3.41 13.56 -32.59
CA SER A 255 2.62 14.62 -33.21
C SER A 255 3.24 16.00 -32.95
N THR A 256 2.70 17.04 -33.60
CA THR A 256 3.11 18.43 -33.34
C THR A 256 2.86 18.85 -31.88
N ALA A 257 1.86 18.28 -31.22
CA ALA A 257 1.54 18.57 -29.82
C ALA A 257 2.51 17.91 -28.82
N VAL A 258 3.12 16.78 -29.19
CA VAL A 258 3.98 15.98 -28.29
C VAL A 258 5.22 15.49 -29.04
N SER A 259 6.07 16.44 -29.45
CA SER A 259 7.28 16.17 -30.24
C SER A 259 8.58 16.23 -29.44
N SER A 260 8.56 16.78 -28.22
CA SER A 260 9.74 16.96 -27.37
C SER A 260 9.36 17.07 -25.89
N GLY A 261 10.37 17.10 -25.01
CA GLY A 261 10.23 17.32 -23.58
C GLY A 261 10.50 16.07 -22.75
N PRO A 262 10.42 16.18 -21.41
CA PRO A 262 10.87 15.13 -20.48
C PRO A 262 10.22 13.76 -20.71
N LEU A 263 8.98 13.76 -21.21
CA LEU A 263 8.25 12.54 -21.47
C LEU A 263 8.76 11.80 -22.71
N VAL A 264 9.09 12.53 -23.78
CA VAL A 264 9.71 11.97 -24.97
C VAL A 264 11.11 11.45 -24.64
N ASP A 265 11.84 12.18 -23.79
CA ASP A 265 13.15 11.73 -23.30
C ASP A 265 13.02 10.44 -22.48
N ALA A 266 12.05 10.35 -21.58
CA ALA A 266 11.78 9.14 -20.79
C ALA A 266 11.44 7.93 -21.68
N ILE A 267 10.65 8.14 -22.74
CA ILE A 267 10.34 7.10 -23.74
C ILE A 267 11.62 6.66 -24.47
N SER A 268 12.49 7.61 -24.85
CA SER A 268 13.74 7.30 -25.56
C SER A 268 14.75 6.52 -24.70
N GLN A 269 14.69 6.70 -23.39
CA GLN A 269 15.55 6.04 -22.40
C GLN A 269 14.91 4.79 -21.79
N TRP A 270 13.75 4.37 -22.28
CA TRP A 270 12.99 3.30 -21.67
C TRP A 270 13.75 1.96 -21.74
N ASP A 271 14.02 1.37 -20.58
CA ASP A 271 14.62 0.05 -20.43
C ASP A 271 13.61 -0.93 -19.81
N VAL A 272 13.18 -1.92 -20.61
CA VAL A 272 12.26 -2.97 -20.19
C VAL A 272 12.77 -3.75 -18.97
N ARG A 273 14.10 -3.88 -18.80
CA ARG A 273 14.71 -4.60 -17.68
C ARG A 273 14.49 -3.90 -16.35
N GLU A 274 14.30 -2.59 -16.35
CA GLU A 274 14.06 -1.80 -15.14
C GLU A 274 12.59 -1.80 -14.71
N SER A 275 11.70 -2.28 -15.58
CA SER A 275 10.26 -2.36 -15.28
C SER A 275 9.96 -3.27 -14.09
N GLN A 276 8.87 -2.96 -13.38
CA GLN A 276 8.45 -3.60 -12.15
C GLN A 276 7.02 -4.12 -12.25
N ALA A 277 6.74 -5.18 -11.50
CA ALA A 277 5.38 -5.63 -11.20
C ALA A 277 5.12 -5.46 -9.71
N SER A 278 3.84 -5.49 -9.32
CA SER A 278 3.48 -5.55 -7.89
C SER A 278 4.01 -6.82 -7.21
N GLU A 279 4.30 -7.87 -7.98
CA GLU A 279 4.84 -9.14 -7.50
C GLU A 279 6.05 -9.57 -8.33
N VAL A 280 7.13 -9.92 -7.63
CA VAL A 280 8.41 -10.26 -8.27
C VAL A 280 8.29 -11.52 -9.15
N ALA A 281 7.44 -12.48 -8.78
CA ALA A 281 7.20 -13.69 -9.56
C ALA A 281 6.59 -13.37 -10.94
N TYR A 282 5.54 -12.54 -11.01
CA TYR A 282 5.00 -12.08 -12.29
C TYR A 282 6.01 -11.26 -13.08
N ARG A 283 6.79 -10.38 -12.41
CA ARG A 283 7.88 -9.65 -13.08
C ARG A 283 8.86 -10.62 -13.77
N ARG A 284 9.29 -11.65 -13.06
CA ARG A 284 10.20 -12.68 -13.59
C ARG A 284 9.56 -13.43 -14.76
N GLN A 285 8.33 -13.90 -14.61
CA GLN A 285 7.57 -14.62 -15.63
C GLN A 285 7.45 -13.80 -16.94
N ILE A 286 7.07 -12.53 -16.82
CA ILE A 286 6.94 -11.60 -17.95
C ILE A 286 8.28 -11.38 -18.64
N LEU A 287 9.35 -11.12 -17.88
CA LEU A 287 10.66 -10.87 -18.45
C LEU A 287 11.25 -12.11 -19.13
N ASN A 288 10.98 -13.31 -18.60
CA ASN A 288 11.33 -14.56 -19.27
C ASN A 288 10.62 -14.67 -20.62
N PHE A 289 9.31 -14.43 -20.64
CA PHE A 289 8.50 -14.47 -21.87
C PHE A 289 9.00 -13.49 -22.94
N ILE A 290 9.29 -12.24 -22.54
CA ILE A 290 9.83 -11.21 -23.44
C ILE A 290 11.21 -11.61 -23.97
N ALA A 291 12.05 -12.22 -23.14
CA ALA A 291 13.40 -12.66 -23.51
C ALA A 291 13.41 -13.93 -24.38
N GLY A 292 12.27 -14.61 -24.55
CA GLY A 292 12.21 -15.92 -25.21
C GLY A 292 12.78 -17.07 -24.36
N GLU A 293 12.92 -16.85 -23.06
CA GLU A 293 13.32 -17.86 -22.08
C GLU A 293 12.11 -18.70 -21.65
N PRO A 294 12.32 -19.93 -21.13
CA PRO A 294 11.25 -20.70 -20.51
C PRO A 294 10.54 -19.85 -19.46
N GLU A 295 9.24 -19.65 -19.64
CA GLU A 295 8.43 -18.71 -18.87
C GLU A 295 8.56 -18.92 -17.35
N LYS A 296 8.64 -20.19 -16.93
CA LYS A 296 8.71 -20.61 -15.52
C LYS A 296 10.13 -20.61 -14.94
N SER A 297 11.15 -20.19 -15.70
CA SER A 297 12.54 -20.18 -15.23
C SER A 297 12.74 -19.28 -14.00
N GLY A 298 13.13 -19.89 -12.88
CA GLY A 298 13.29 -19.23 -11.58
C GLY A 298 11.97 -19.05 -10.80
N LEU A 299 10.90 -19.73 -11.21
CA LEU A 299 9.64 -19.83 -10.46
C LEU A 299 9.52 -21.23 -9.85
N LEU A 300 8.85 -21.33 -8.69
CA LEU A 300 8.54 -22.62 -8.07
C LEU A 300 7.54 -23.40 -8.93
N THR A 301 7.93 -24.61 -9.29
CA THR A 301 7.07 -25.60 -9.96
C THR A 301 6.90 -26.83 -9.07
N ALA A 302 5.79 -27.54 -9.23
CA ALA A 302 5.41 -28.66 -8.37
C ALA A 302 6.43 -29.82 -8.38
N ASP A 303 7.17 -29.97 -9.48
CA ASP A 303 8.18 -31.01 -9.68
C ASP A 303 9.62 -30.47 -9.67
N GLY A 304 9.81 -29.17 -9.43
CA GLY A 304 11.11 -28.50 -9.48
C GLY A 304 11.73 -28.39 -10.88
N THR A 305 10.98 -28.66 -11.94
CA THR A 305 11.44 -28.53 -13.33
C THR A 305 10.91 -27.24 -13.97
N THR A 306 11.57 -26.73 -15.01
CA THR A 306 11.08 -25.55 -15.75
C THR A 306 9.79 -25.80 -16.54
N GLU A 307 9.38 -27.06 -16.69
CA GLU A 307 8.17 -27.44 -17.43
C GLU A 307 6.97 -27.72 -16.52
N GLY A 308 7.21 -28.08 -15.26
CA GLY A 308 6.19 -28.45 -14.27
C GLY A 308 5.15 -27.39 -14.00
N GLU A 309 4.01 -27.79 -13.42
CA GLU A 309 2.94 -26.85 -13.06
C GLU A 309 3.44 -25.84 -12.02
N LEU A 310 3.09 -24.56 -12.21
CA LEU A 310 3.47 -23.52 -11.26
C LEU A 310 2.81 -23.78 -9.91
N VAL A 311 3.57 -23.63 -8.84
CA VAL A 311 2.99 -23.62 -7.49
C VAL A 311 2.32 -22.26 -7.29
N LEU A 312 0.99 -22.28 -7.26
CA LEU A 312 0.18 -21.08 -7.06
C LEU A 312 -0.29 -20.97 -5.60
N ILE A 313 0.05 -19.87 -4.93
CA ILE A 313 -0.50 -19.54 -3.62
C ILE A 313 -1.53 -18.42 -3.81
N GLY A 314 -2.81 -18.74 -3.62
CA GLY A 314 -3.90 -17.79 -3.88
C GLY A 314 -4.00 -17.37 -5.36
N GLY A 315 -3.67 -18.28 -6.29
CA GLY A 315 -3.65 -18.01 -7.73
C GLY A 315 -2.39 -17.29 -8.24
N ARG A 316 -1.37 -17.10 -7.39
CA ARG A 316 -0.17 -16.31 -7.71
C ARG A 316 1.10 -17.17 -7.73
N PRO A 317 1.97 -17.01 -8.75
CA PRO A 317 3.22 -17.78 -8.86
C PRO A 317 4.22 -17.41 -7.76
N GLN A 318 5.10 -18.34 -7.41
CA GLN A 318 6.13 -18.16 -6.39
C GLN A 318 7.54 -18.25 -6.98
N LEU A 319 8.55 -17.66 -6.34
CA LEU A 319 9.95 -17.71 -6.78
C LEU A 319 10.68 -18.93 -6.22
N ASP A 320 11.44 -19.62 -7.08
CA ASP A 320 12.14 -20.88 -6.77
C ASP A 320 13.13 -20.76 -5.60
N HIS A 321 13.85 -19.64 -5.55
CA HIS A 321 15.01 -19.49 -4.68
C HIS A 321 14.92 -18.31 -3.71
N SER A 322 13.73 -17.83 -3.36
CA SER A 322 13.66 -16.69 -2.43
C SER A 322 14.31 -17.00 -1.07
N GLU A 323 14.09 -18.21 -0.55
CA GLU A 323 14.74 -18.68 0.68
C GLU A 323 16.20 -19.08 0.47
N ASP A 324 16.53 -19.66 -0.69
CA ASP A 324 17.90 -20.07 -1.03
C ASP A 324 18.83 -18.87 -1.25
N PHE A 325 18.35 -17.78 -1.87
CA PHE A 325 19.14 -16.56 -2.04
C PHE A 325 19.38 -15.87 -0.70
N GLU A 326 18.40 -15.85 0.20
CA GLU A 326 18.61 -15.37 1.56
C GLU A 326 19.61 -16.24 2.31
N THR A 327 19.51 -17.57 2.15
CA THR A 327 20.48 -18.52 2.71
C THR A 327 21.87 -18.32 2.12
N LEU A 328 22.02 -18.17 0.80
CA LEU A 328 23.29 -17.92 0.12
C LEU A 328 23.88 -16.56 0.51
N ASN A 329 23.07 -15.50 0.55
CA ASN A 329 23.50 -14.20 1.06
C ASN A 329 24.04 -14.34 2.48
N MET A 330 23.37 -15.13 3.31
CA MET A 330 23.82 -15.44 4.65
C MET A 330 25.13 -16.23 4.66
N ASP A 331 25.26 -17.26 3.83
CA ASP A 331 26.44 -18.11 3.75
C ASP A 331 27.66 -17.35 3.23
N VAL A 332 27.48 -16.50 2.20
CA VAL A 332 28.50 -15.58 1.72
C VAL A 332 28.91 -14.63 2.83
N ARG A 333 27.96 -14.05 3.56
CA ARG A 333 28.25 -13.20 4.74
C ARG A 333 29.04 -13.98 5.80
N VAL A 334 28.62 -15.20 6.15
CA VAL A 334 29.28 -16.06 7.13
C VAL A 334 30.69 -16.45 6.67
N SER A 335 30.89 -16.77 5.40
CA SER A 335 32.18 -17.15 4.81
C SER A 335 33.15 -15.96 4.76
N VAL A 336 32.67 -14.78 4.36
CA VAL A 336 33.44 -13.53 4.40
C VAL A 336 33.82 -13.19 5.83
N ILE A 337 32.88 -13.26 6.77
CA ILE A 337 33.13 -13.05 8.20
C ILE A 337 34.15 -14.08 8.74
N GLY A 338 34.03 -15.35 8.35
CA GLY A 338 34.95 -16.41 8.77
C GLY A 338 36.39 -16.17 8.33
N ARG A 339 36.60 -15.59 7.14
CA ARG A 339 37.94 -15.23 6.63
C ARG A 339 38.52 -13.97 7.27
N ILE A 340 37.67 -13.04 7.71
CA ILE A 340 38.07 -11.85 8.46
C ILE A 340 38.44 -12.22 9.93
N GLY A 341 38.18 -13.46 10.33
CA GLY A 341 38.26 -13.94 11.70
C GLY A 341 36.94 -13.68 12.44
N PRO A 342 36.66 -14.42 13.53
CA PRO A 342 35.45 -14.20 14.30
C PRO A 342 35.36 -12.72 14.65
N PRO A 343 34.24 -12.05 14.35
CA PRO A 343 34.09 -10.64 14.66
C PRO A 343 34.36 -10.51 16.15
N LYS A 344 35.27 -9.61 16.51
CA LYS A 344 35.59 -9.37 17.92
C LYS A 344 34.26 -9.19 18.63
N LYS A 345 33.98 -10.08 19.60
CA LYS A 345 32.77 -9.94 20.43
C LYS A 345 32.85 -8.53 21.00
N ALA A 346 31.81 -7.74 20.72
CA ALA A 346 31.69 -6.42 21.31
C ALA A 346 31.89 -6.59 22.82
N LYS A 347 32.78 -5.78 23.38
CA LYS A 347 33.03 -5.75 24.83
C LYS A 347 31.86 -5.11 25.55
N GLY A 348 31.01 -4.41 24.78
CA GLY A 348 30.04 -3.48 25.31
C GLY A 348 30.74 -2.21 25.78
N CYS A 349 29.99 -1.12 25.83
CA CYS A 349 30.48 0.16 26.32
C CYS A 349 29.37 0.88 27.07
N ASP A 350 29.74 1.84 27.91
CA ASP A 350 28.78 2.70 28.59
C ASP A 350 28.55 3.94 27.72
N LEU A 351 27.30 4.19 27.37
CA LEU A 351 26.89 5.27 26.48
C LEU A 351 26.01 6.25 27.27
N PRO A 352 26.58 7.31 27.85
CA PRO A 352 25.84 8.22 28.74
C PRO A 352 24.71 8.95 28.00
N ASN A 353 24.91 9.24 26.70
CA ASN A 353 23.92 9.92 25.88
C ASN A 353 23.05 8.91 25.14
N ILE A 354 21.73 8.99 25.34
CA ILE A 354 20.78 8.07 24.69
C ILE A 354 20.83 8.15 23.16
N TRP A 355 21.03 9.32 22.57
CA TRP A 355 21.10 9.50 21.12
C TRP A 355 22.40 8.94 20.51
N HIS A 356 23.36 8.49 21.33
CA HIS A 356 24.51 7.70 20.87
C HIS A 356 24.25 6.19 20.89
N ARG A 357 23.03 5.77 21.26
CA ARG A 357 22.64 4.36 21.39
C ARG A 357 21.84 3.90 20.17
N GLY A 358 22.30 4.28 18.97
CA GLY A 358 21.83 3.69 17.73
C GLY A 358 22.28 2.23 17.60
N ILE A 359 21.59 1.47 16.75
CA ILE A 359 21.94 0.09 16.39
C ILE A 359 22.08 0.00 14.87
N SER A 360 23.12 -0.68 14.38
CA SER A 360 23.23 -0.91 12.94
C SER A 360 22.16 -1.90 12.46
N LEU A 361 21.72 -1.80 11.20
CA LEU A 361 20.79 -2.76 10.60
C LEU A 361 21.30 -4.21 10.72
N GLY A 362 22.60 -4.44 10.54
CA GLY A 362 23.21 -5.76 10.72
C GLY A 362 23.15 -6.27 12.17
N GLN A 363 23.36 -5.39 13.16
CA GLN A 363 23.19 -5.72 14.57
C GLN A 363 21.72 -6.00 14.91
N LEU A 364 20.79 -5.22 14.37
CA LEU A 364 19.35 -5.38 14.58
C LEU A 364 18.83 -6.72 14.03
N ARG A 365 19.23 -7.11 12.81
CA ARG A 365 18.91 -8.45 12.25
C ARG A 365 19.48 -9.57 13.10
N THR A 366 20.68 -9.39 13.63
CA THR A 366 21.30 -10.36 14.55
C THR A 366 20.55 -10.45 15.87
N PHE A 367 20.09 -9.32 16.41
CA PHE A 367 19.21 -9.27 17.57
C PHE A 367 17.91 -10.05 17.32
N ALA A 368 17.20 -9.76 16.23
CA ALA A 368 15.91 -10.39 15.91
C ALA A 368 16.03 -11.93 15.82
N ARG A 369 17.10 -12.45 15.20
CA ARG A 369 17.37 -13.89 15.14
C ARG A 369 17.61 -14.50 16.52
N LYS A 370 18.47 -13.88 17.34
CA LYS A 370 18.75 -14.36 18.71
C LYS A 370 17.49 -14.35 19.57
N ALA A 371 16.70 -13.28 19.48
CA ALA A 371 15.42 -13.15 20.17
C ALA A 371 14.45 -14.24 19.72
N ARG A 372 14.32 -14.50 18.41
CA ARG A 372 13.48 -15.58 17.86
C ARG A 372 13.89 -16.93 18.43
N THR A 373 15.17 -17.30 18.33
CA THR A 373 15.66 -18.60 18.84
C THR A 373 15.46 -18.77 20.35
N ALA A 374 15.70 -17.71 21.14
CA ALA A 374 15.52 -17.78 22.59
C ALA A 374 14.04 -17.86 22.96
N LEU A 375 13.20 -17.03 22.36
CA LEU A 375 11.78 -16.94 22.69
C LEU A 375 10.98 -18.14 22.19
N SER A 376 11.33 -18.75 21.05
CA SER A 376 10.70 -20.02 20.63
C SER A 376 10.95 -21.17 21.61
N LYS A 377 12.01 -21.10 22.43
CA LYS A 377 12.26 -22.07 23.50
C LYS A 377 11.55 -21.69 24.80
N LEU A 378 11.49 -20.40 25.12
CA LEU A 378 10.90 -19.91 26.36
C LEU A 378 9.37 -19.84 26.32
N LEU A 379 8.79 -19.57 25.15
CA LEU A 379 7.36 -19.38 24.89
C LEU A 379 6.95 -20.22 23.66
N PRO A 380 7.05 -21.56 23.73
CA PRO A 380 6.78 -22.44 22.59
C PRO A 380 5.34 -22.33 22.05
N GLU A 381 4.41 -21.87 22.88
CA GLU A 381 3.01 -21.64 22.53
C GLU A 381 2.76 -20.36 21.72
N VAL A 382 3.74 -19.45 21.66
CA VAL A 382 3.63 -18.17 20.94
C VAL A 382 4.52 -18.22 19.69
N PRO A 383 3.93 -18.32 18.49
CA PRO A 383 4.71 -18.26 17.26
C PRO A 383 5.37 -16.89 17.13
N TRP A 384 6.55 -16.84 16.49
CA TRP A 384 7.35 -15.62 16.35
C TRP A 384 6.57 -14.46 15.72
N GLU A 385 5.72 -14.80 14.76
CA GLU A 385 4.87 -13.91 13.98
C GLU A 385 3.80 -13.22 14.85
N ARG A 386 3.53 -13.76 16.05
CA ARG A 386 2.60 -13.20 17.05
C ARG A 386 3.28 -12.71 18.32
N MET A 387 4.62 -12.66 18.33
CA MET A 387 5.38 -12.22 19.49
C MET A 387 5.26 -10.71 19.63
N ALA A 388 4.52 -10.23 20.63
CA ALA A 388 4.39 -8.80 20.88
C ALA A 388 5.71 -8.19 21.38
N VAL A 389 5.95 -6.91 21.10
CA VAL A 389 7.18 -6.21 21.53
C VAL A 389 7.41 -6.30 23.03
N TRP A 390 6.36 -6.16 23.83
CA TRP A 390 6.48 -6.28 25.29
C TRP A 390 6.98 -7.67 25.73
N GLN A 391 6.65 -8.74 24.99
CA GLN A 391 7.16 -10.09 25.28
C GLN A 391 8.64 -10.18 24.97
N VAL A 392 9.09 -9.62 23.83
CA VAL A 392 10.51 -9.52 23.49
C VAL A 392 11.28 -8.73 24.55
N CYS A 393 10.72 -7.61 25.00
CA CYS A 393 11.31 -6.80 26.06
C CYS A 393 11.45 -7.59 27.37
N ARG A 394 10.34 -8.14 27.85
CA ARG A 394 10.26 -8.79 29.17
C ARG A 394 11.05 -10.09 29.25
N HIS A 395 10.97 -10.92 28.21
CA HIS A 395 11.49 -12.29 28.26
C HIS A 395 12.88 -12.44 27.62
N PHE A 396 13.33 -11.45 26.85
CA PHE A 396 14.66 -11.48 26.22
C PHE A 396 15.51 -10.27 26.61
N ILE A 397 15.09 -9.04 26.31
CA ILE A 397 15.94 -7.85 26.50
C ILE A 397 16.27 -7.62 27.99
N VAL A 398 15.26 -7.60 28.87
CA VAL A 398 15.44 -7.32 30.30
C VAL A 398 16.39 -8.34 30.95
N PRO A 399 16.19 -9.66 30.82
CA PRO A 399 17.13 -10.66 31.35
C PRO A 399 18.56 -10.50 30.82
N GLU A 400 18.73 -10.29 29.51
CA GLU A 400 20.06 -10.14 28.89
C GLU A 400 20.81 -8.89 29.38
N THR A 401 20.07 -7.82 29.67
CA THR A 401 20.64 -6.52 30.08
C THR A 401 20.74 -6.34 31.60
N ALA A 402 20.03 -7.15 32.38
CA ALA A 402 19.95 -7.02 33.84
C ALA A 402 21.32 -7.10 34.53
N ARG A 403 22.23 -7.96 34.04
CA ARG A 403 23.56 -8.15 34.64
C ARG A 403 24.41 -6.88 34.65
N ARG A 404 24.32 -6.06 33.60
CA ARG A 404 25.07 -4.81 33.46
C ARG A 404 24.23 -3.57 33.75
N ASN A 405 22.92 -3.73 33.94
CA ASN A 405 21.97 -2.64 34.12
C ASN A 405 22.16 -1.54 33.05
N CYS A 406 22.18 -1.93 31.78
CA CYS A 406 22.41 -1.06 30.62
C CYS A 406 21.36 -1.31 29.52
N SER A 407 21.41 -0.56 28.43
CA SER A 407 20.60 -0.84 27.23
C SER A 407 21.14 -2.05 26.46
N TYR A 408 20.33 -2.59 25.55
CA TYR A 408 20.80 -3.69 24.69
C TYR A 408 21.92 -3.21 23.76
N VAL A 409 21.85 -1.97 23.27
CA VAL A 409 22.89 -1.39 22.42
C VAL A 409 24.23 -1.34 23.15
N GLU A 410 24.26 -0.95 24.42
CA GLU A 410 25.46 -0.93 25.28
C GLU A 410 26.08 -2.32 25.50
N LEU A 411 25.33 -3.40 25.26
CA LEU A 411 25.86 -4.77 25.26
C LEU A 411 26.54 -5.16 23.95
N VAL A 412 26.08 -4.62 22.82
CA VAL A 412 26.45 -5.11 21.48
C VAL A 412 27.29 -4.16 20.65
N THR A 413 27.60 -2.97 21.17
CA THR A 413 28.49 -1.98 20.55
C THR A 413 29.76 -1.74 21.37
N ASP A 414 30.83 -1.32 20.69
CA ASP A 414 32.10 -0.94 21.32
C ASP A 414 32.25 0.59 21.46
N GLY A 415 31.30 1.37 20.96
CA GLY A 415 31.32 2.83 21.03
C GLY A 415 30.01 3.50 20.60
N PRO A 416 29.97 4.84 20.64
CA PRO A 416 28.82 5.64 20.20
C PRO A 416 28.40 5.30 18.76
N GLN A 417 27.11 5.09 18.55
CA GLN A 417 26.49 4.93 17.24
C GLN A 417 25.42 6.00 17.07
N ILE A 418 25.68 7.00 16.24
CA ILE A 418 24.76 8.11 16.01
C ILE A 418 23.76 7.67 14.92
N PRO A 419 22.46 7.58 15.24
CA PRO A 419 21.44 7.14 14.29
C PRO A 419 21.08 8.25 13.31
N ASN A 420 20.84 7.87 12.05
CA ASN A 420 20.30 8.77 11.04
C ASN A 420 18.79 8.59 10.84
N ILE A 421 18.24 7.49 11.34
CA ILE A 421 16.85 7.08 11.15
C ILE A 421 16.27 6.77 12.53
N TYR A 422 15.14 7.38 12.87
CA TYR A 422 14.38 7.06 14.07
C TYR A 422 13.27 6.05 13.75
N VAL A 423 13.15 4.99 14.54
CA VAL A 423 12.08 3.99 14.41
C VAL A 423 11.05 4.20 15.53
N ASP A 424 9.89 4.71 15.13
CA ASP A 424 8.72 4.82 15.99
C ASP A 424 7.81 3.60 15.83
N TYR A 425 7.20 3.12 16.92
CA TYR A 425 6.39 1.91 16.92
C TYR A 425 5.47 1.85 18.14
N GLN A 426 4.40 1.07 18.04
CA GLN A 426 3.54 0.78 19.19
C GLN A 426 4.01 -0.45 19.97
N PHE A 427 4.09 -0.34 21.30
CA PHE A 427 4.60 -1.40 22.16
C PHE A 427 3.73 -2.68 22.18
N THR A 428 2.50 -2.60 21.68
CA THR A 428 1.57 -3.72 21.54
C THR A 428 1.66 -4.44 20.20
N MET A 429 2.44 -3.93 19.24
CA MET A 429 2.62 -4.57 17.93
C MET A 429 3.36 -5.89 18.05
N TYR A 430 3.20 -6.74 17.03
CA TYR A 430 4.05 -7.89 16.84
C TYR A 430 5.43 -7.44 16.37
N PHE A 431 6.46 -8.00 16.99
CA PHE A 431 7.85 -7.66 16.70
C PHE A 431 8.26 -8.05 15.28
N ALA A 432 7.68 -9.14 14.74
CA ALA A 432 7.88 -9.55 13.35
C ALA A 432 7.43 -8.48 12.35
N ASP A 433 6.28 -7.84 12.57
CA ASP A 433 5.75 -6.81 11.67
C ASP A 433 6.62 -5.55 11.67
N ILE A 434 7.14 -5.16 12.84
CA ILE A 434 8.10 -4.05 12.96
C ILE A 434 9.37 -4.38 12.16
N MET A 435 9.90 -5.59 12.33
CA MET A 435 11.09 -6.01 11.58
C MET A 435 10.85 -6.01 10.08
N SER A 436 9.74 -6.58 9.59
CA SER A 436 9.37 -6.54 8.17
C SER A 436 9.27 -5.11 7.64
N SER A 437 8.70 -4.19 8.42
CA SER A 437 8.59 -2.77 8.05
C SER A 437 9.96 -2.11 7.92
N ILE A 438 10.89 -2.41 8.84
CA ILE A 438 12.27 -1.91 8.78
C ILE A 438 13.00 -2.50 7.56
N GLU A 439 12.81 -3.77 7.23
CA GLU A 439 13.43 -4.39 6.06
C GLU A 439 12.92 -3.79 4.75
N TRP A 440 11.60 -3.63 4.60
CA TRP A 440 11.02 -2.96 3.43
C TRP A 440 11.52 -1.52 3.29
N PHE A 441 11.61 -0.78 4.40
CA PHE A 441 12.17 0.56 4.40
C PHE A 441 13.64 0.56 3.98
N ALA A 442 14.45 -0.35 4.54
CA ALA A 442 15.85 -0.49 4.21
C ALA A 442 16.07 -0.82 2.73
N GLU A 443 15.25 -1.71 2.16
CA GLU A 443 15.28 -2.05 0.74
C GLU A 443 14.92 -0.85 -0.13
N ALA A 444 13.80 -0.18 0.15
CA ALA A 444 13.33 0.98 -0.61
C ALA A 444 14.35 2.13 -0.63
N MET A 445 15.03 2.35 0.51
CA MET A 445 16.04 3.38 0.68
C MET A 445 17.45 2.92 0.29
N ARG A 446 17.61 1.65 -0.12
CA ARG A 446 18.91 1.01 -0.44
C ARG A 446 19.93 1.14 0.70
N LEU A 447 19.48 0.99 1.94
CA LEU A 447 20.31 1.09 3.14
C LEU A 447 21.26 -0.10 3.26
N ARG A 448 22.46 0.18 3.76
CA ARG A 448 23.50 -0.83 4.04
C ARG A 448 23.33 -1.39 5.45
N ASP A 449 23.86 -2.58 5.71
CA ASP A 449 23.89 -3.16 7.07
C ASP A 449 24.61 -2.29 8.11
N SER A 450 25.48 -1.37 7.66
CA SER A 450 26.18 -0.40 8.51
C SER A 450 25.34 0.82 8.88
N GLU A 451 24.17 1.02 8.25
CA GLU A 451 23.31 2.16 8.55
C GLU A 451 22.77 2.03 9.98
N ILE A 452 22.80 3.14 10.72
CA ILE A 452 22.45 3.20 12.13
C ILE A 452 21.03 3.72 12.28
N VAL A 453 20.19 2.94 12.95
CA VAL A 453 18.81 3.30 13.30
C VAL A 453 18.69 3.46 14.82
N PHE A 454 17.85 4.39 15.27
CA PHE A 454 17.46 4.49 16.65
C PHE A 454 16.18 3.69 16.87
N PHE A 455 16.29 2.59 17.62
CA PHE A 455 15.15 1.79 18.00
C PHE A 455 15.03 1.81 19.52
N ASN A 456 14.10 2.61 20.04
CA ASN A 456 13.94 2.89 21.48
C ASN A 456 14.01 1.61 22.32
N LEU A 457 13.31 0.55 21.89
CA LEU A 457 13.30 -0.77 22.52
C LEU A 457 14.68 -1.26 22.97
N LEU A 458 15.70 -1.00 22.14
CA LEU A 458 17.08 -1.46 22.32
C LEU A 458 18.01 -0.37 22.86
N GLY A 459 17.72 0.90 22.58
CA GLY A 459 18.53 2.05 23.00
C GLY A 459 18.28 2.48 24.46
N VAL A 460 17.09 2.21 25.01
CA VAL A 460 16.73 2.54 26.40
C VAL A 460 17.12 1.41 27.35
N ASN A 461 17.58 1.77 28.55
CA ASN A 461 17.85 0.81 29.62
C ASN A 461 16.55 0.33 30.28
N GLN A 462 16.10 -0.86 29.91
CA GLN A 462 14.82 -1.43 30.37
C GLN A 462 14.83 -1.85 31.86
N ASN A 463 15.99 -1.87 32.50
CA ASN A 463 16.16 -2.22 33.92
C ASN A 463 16.11 -1.01 34.86
N GLU A 464 16.24 0.20 34.32
CA GLU A 464 16.36 1.40 35.12
C GLU A 464 15.03 1.69 35.86
N LYS A 465 15.05 1.45 37.18
CA LYS A 465 13.88 1.67 38.06
C LYS A 465 13.50 3.16 38.15
N ALA A 466 14.48 4.04 38.00
CA ALA A 466 14.27 5.49 37.93
C ALA A 466 13.37 5.81 36.73
N LEU A 467 13.62 5.25 35.55
CA LEU A 467 12.73 5.38 34.39
C LEU A 467 11.31 4.87 34.67
N LYS A 468 11.15 3.71 35.33
CA LYS A 468 9.80 3.20 35.66
C LYS A 468 9.04 4.08 36.66
N THR A 469 9.76 4.73 37.57
CA THR A 469 9.17 5.58 38.63
C THR A 469 8.98 7.02 38.15
N GLU A 470 9.89 7.53 37.31
CA GLU A 470 9.81 8.83 36.68
C GLU A 470 8.84 8.83 35.49
N MET A 471 8.85 7.85 34.59
CA MET A 471 7.81 7.73 33.55
C MET A 471 6.43 7.62 34.20
N ALA A 472 6.25 6.79 35.23
CA ALA A 472 4.97 6.75 35.97
C ALA A 472 4.56 8.08 36.64
N LYS A 473 5.50 9.01 36.86
CA LYS A 473 5.26 10.37 37.40
C LYS A 473 5.21 11.46 36.31
N LEU A 474 5.74 11.20 35.11
CA LEU A 474 6.04 12.18 34.05
C LEU A 474 5.26 11.95 32.75
N TRP A 475 4.34 10.98 32.71
CA TRP A 475 3.36 10.81 31.61
C TRP A 475 2.46 12.05 31.37
N ILE A 476 2.71 13.17 32.08
CA ILE A 476 2.01 14.45 31.91
C ILE A 476 2.89 15.53 31.24
N ASP A 477 4.23 15.42 31.13
CA ASP A 477 5.00 16.53 30.49
C ASP A 477 6.45 16.28 29.97
N GLN A 478 7.14 15.17 30.29
CA GLN A 478 8.61 15.08 30.02
C GLN A 478 9.08 14.04 28.99
N ASP A 479 8.22 13.18 28.45
CA ASP A 479 8.62 12.27 27.36
C ASP A 479 9.08 13.06 26.10
N GLN A 480 8.74 14.35 26.01
CA GLN A 480 9.19 15.27 24.96
C GLN A 480 10.64 15.78 25.08
N LEU A 481 11.41 15.57 26.16
CA LEU A 481 12.74 16.22 26.23
C LEU A 481 13.89 15.32 25.76
N ILE A 482 13.85 14.04 26.13
CA ILE A 482 14.95 13.10 25.86
C ILE A 482 14.76 12.39 24.52
N LEU A 483 13.55 11.91 24.23
CA LEU A 483 13.24 11.25 22.96
C LEU A 483 13.18 12.26 21.80
N ASP A 484 12.63 13.47 22.01
CA ASP A 484 12.68 14.50 20.97
C ASP A 484 14.11 14.85 20.60
N ARG A 485 15.08 14.76 21.53
CA ARG A 485 16.48 14.99 21.15
C ARG A 485 16.99 13.89 20.25
N ALA A 486 16.79 12.61 20.58
CA ALA A 486 17.18 11.51 19.69
C ALA A 486 16.45 11.59 18.33
N GLN A 487 15.19 11.99 18.32
CA GLN A 487 14.39 12.18 17.11
C GLN A 487 14.88 13.38 16.28
N ARG A 488 15.20 14.53 16.92
CA ARG A 488 15.74 15.73 16.25
C ARG A 488 17.10 15.50 15.60
N GLU A 489 17.92 14.64 16.17
CA GLU A 489 19.24 14.29 15.62
C GLU A 489 19.13 13.30 14.45
N CYS A 490 17.99 12.63 14.27
CA CYS A 490 17.74 11.76 13.12
C CYS A 490 17.28 12.58 11.91
N GLN A 491 17.79 12.25 10.73
CA GLN A 491 17.43 12.89 9.46
C GLN A 491 16.12 12.33 8.88
N SER A 492 15.69 11.16 9.33
CA SER A 492 14.51 10.47 8.81
C SER A 492 13.73 9.80 9.93
N LEU A 493 12.40 9.75 9.77
CA LEU A 493 11.46 9.11 10.70
C LEU A 493 10.75 7.96 9.99
N LEU A 494 10.90 6.76 10.53
CA LEU A 494 10.12 5.58 10.16
C LEU A 494 9.09 5.32 11.25
N ALA A 495 7.80 5.48 10.93
CA ALA A 495 6.71 5.14 11.84
C ALA A 495 6.12 3.77 11.46
N ALA A 496 6.34 2.76 12.29
CA ALA A 496 5.71 1.45 12.18
C ALA A 496 4.35 1.52 12.89
N THR A 497 3.27 1.62 12.11
CA THR A 497 1.92 1.68 12.66
C THR A 497 1.35 0.29 12.83
N GLY A 498 1.07 -0.02 14.09
CA GLY A 498 0.29 -1.18 14.49
C GLY A 498 -1.15 -0.93 14.16
N ASP A 499 -1.74 -1.94 13.57
CA ASP A 499 -3.13 -2.00 13.31
C ASP A 499 -3.71 -2.41 14.70
N SER A 500 -4.10 -1.44 15.55
CA SER A 500 -4.54 -1.69 16.93
C SER A 500 -6.06 -1.73 17.05
N VAL A 501 -6.61 -2.84 17.55
CA VAL A 501 -8.03 -3.05 17.90
C VAL A 501 -8.42 -2.08 19.03
N ALA A 502 -9.06 -0.96 18.71
CA ALA A 502 -9.63 -0.06 19.71
C ALA A 502 -11.05 -0.53 20.11
N THR A 503 -11.20 -1.09 21.31
CA THR A 503 -12.51 -1.26 21.96
C THR A 503 -13.04 0.10 22.39
N GLY A 504 -14.06 0.59 21.69
CA GLY A 504 -14.60 1.93 21.90
C GLY A 504 -15.36 2.11 23.22
N THR A 505 -15.17 3.26 23.84
CA THR A 505 -16.24 4.10 24.41
C THR A 505 -15.65 5.49 24.65
N GLU A 506 -16.16 6.51 23.96
CA GLU A 506 -16.93 7.57 24.63
C GLU A 506 -17.44 8.68 23.69
N ASN A 507 -18.60 9.20 24.10
CA ASN A 507 -19.15 10.50 23.75
C ASN A 507 -18.18 11.63 24.13
N VAL A 508 -18.13 12.72 23.36
CA VAL A 508 -18.50 14.08 23.81
C VAL A 508 -18.62 15.05 22.63
N LYS A 509 -19.60 15.93 22.80
CA LYS A 509 -20.03 17.08 22.00
C LYS A 509 -18.91 18.09 21.71
N GLY A 510 -18.99 18.72 20.55
CA GLY A 510 -17.98 19.65 20.04
C GLY A 510 -17.93 21.04 20.66
N ALA A 511 -16.96 21.80 20.18
CA ALA A 511 -16.92 23.26 20.12
C ALA A 511 -15.99 23.69 18.96
N GLY A 512 -16.44 24.65 18.15
CA GLY A 512 -15.58 25.47 17.27
C GLY A 512 -14.84 26.54 18.09
N VAL A 513 -14.01 27.46 17.56
CA VAL A 513 -13.86 28.00 16.20
C VAL A 513 -12.62 28.96 16.19
N VAL A 514 -11.89 29.03 15.05
CA VAL A 514 -11.22 30.21 14.40
C VAL A 514 -9.92 30.85 14.98
N PRO A 515 -9.03 31.41 14.12
CA PRO A 515 -7.61 31.69 14.44
C PRO A 515 -7.30 33.15 14.79
N ALA A 516 -6.05 33.35 15.23
CA ALA A 516 -5.48 34.53 15.85
C ALA A 516 -5.20 35.71 14.91
N SER A 517 -5.45 36.93 15.41
CA SER A 517 -4.67 38.13 15.09
C SER A 517 -4.82 39.21 16.20
N ASP A 518 -3.67 39.75 16.61
CA ASP A 518 -3.31 41.10 17.07
C ASP A 518 -3.95 41.84 18.29
N LEU A 519 -3.04 42.09 19.25
CA LEU A 519 -2.67 43.36 19.93
C LEU A 519 -3.66 44.19 20.79
N ARG A 520 -3.22 44.35 22.06
CA ARG A 520 -3.20 45.54 22.98
C ARG A 520 -4.23 45.68 24.14
N CYS A 521 -3.61 45.73 25.34
CA CYS A 521 -3.73 46.68 26.47
C CYS A 521 -4.91 46.63 27.47
N GLY A 522 -4.55 46.55 28.78
CA GLY A 522 -5.34 46.87 29.99
C GLY A 522 -6.40 45.83 30.36
N THR A 523 -6.68 45.44 31.61
CA THR A 523 -6.50 46.04 32.94
C THR A 523 -6.71 44.92 33.97
N GLU A 524 -6.19 45.11 35.19
CA GLU A 524 -6.37 44.24 36.39
C GLU A 524 -7.85 43.91 36.71
N VAL A 525 -8.12 42.74 37.33
CA VAL A 525 -8.99 42.56 38.51
C VAL A 525 -8.88 41.12 39.07
N SER A 526 -8.49 41.08 40.37
CA SER A 526 -8.72 40.17 41.49
C SER A 526 -8.86 38.63 41.37
N MET A 527 -8.13 37.99 42.29
CA MET A 527 -8.31 36.65 42.87
C MET A 527 -9.72 36.43 43.43
N GLU A 528 -10.21 35.18 43.35
CA GLU A 528 -10.96 34.58 44.45
C GLU A 528 -10.77 33.05 44.48
N THR A 529 -10.58 32.57 45.70
CA THR A 529 -10.31 31.20 46.13
C THR A 529 -11.60 30.41 46.32
N GLY A 530 -11.63 29.11 45.98
CA GLY A 530 -12.74 28.22 46.33
C GLY A 530 -12.37 26.75 46.26
N ALA A 531 -12.56 26.04 47.36
CA ALA A 531 -12.01 24.73 47.70
C ALA A 531 -12.94 23.53 47.38
N THR A 532 -12.35 22.33 47.37
CA THR A 532 -12.92 20.99 47.73
C THR A 532 -14.10 20.47 46.88
N GLU A 533 -14.21 19.23 46.39
CA GLU A 533 -13.81 17.90 46.88
C GLU A 533 -14.11 16.83 45.75
N PRO A 534 -14.04 15.49 45.94
CA PRO A 534 -13.37 14.58 45.01
C PRO A 534 -14.32 13.70 44.17
N TRP A 535 -14.01 13.49 42.89
CA TRP A 535 -14.67 12.44 42.08
C TRP A 535 -13.68 11.71 41.17
N SER A 536 -13.81 10.38 41.22
CA SER A 536 -13.04 9.35 40.51
C SER A 536 -13.02 9.53 38.99
N MET A 537 -11.83 9.52 38.40
CA MET A 537 -11.63 9.48 36.95
C MET A 537 -11.50 8.03 36.46
N SER A 538 -12.44 7.62 35.61
CA SER A 538 -12.21 6.62 34.57
C SER A 538 -12.55 7.26 33.22
N ARG A 539 -11.58 7.89 32.55
CA ARG A 539 -11.67 8.27 31.13
C ARG A 539 -10.29 8.23 30.49
N ALA A 540 -10.18 7.42 29.44
CA ALA A 540 -9.07 7.44 28.49
C ALA A 540 -9.32 8.54 27.46
N TRP A 541 -8.30 9.32 27.11
CA TRP A 541 -8.36 10.27 26.01
C TRP A 541 -7.22 10.01 25.01
N TYR A 542 -7.61 9.98 23.75
CA TYR A 542 -6.77 9.84 22.56
C TYR A 542 -6.14 11.18 22.16
N PHE A 543 -4.91 11.17 21.65
CA PHE A 543 -4.28 12.29 20.92
C PHE A 543 -4.10 11.95 19.42
N PRO A 544 -4.04 12.97 18.53
CA PRO A 544 -3.98 12.82 17.08
C PRO A 544 -2.56 12.62 16.53
N VAL A 545 -2.49 11.95 15.38
CA VAL A 545 -1.29 11.52 14.65
C VAL A 545 -0.64 12.69 13.89
N VAL A 546 0.68 12.84 13.97
CA VAL A 546 1.51 13.72 13.13
C VAL A 546 2.38 12.87 12.20
N GLY A 547 2.31 13.17 10.89
CA GLY A 547 2.99 12.42 9.82
C GLY A 547 4.44 12.83 9.56
N VAL A 548 5.09 12.03 8.72
CA VAL A 548 6.50 12.12 8.28
C VAL A 548 6.81 13.48 7.64
N LEU A 549 7.85 14.16 8.12
CA LEU A 549 8.48 15.33 7.51
C LEU A 549 9.93 14.97 7.17
N ALA A 550 10.25 14.88 5.89
CA ALA A 550 11.64 14.84 5.41
C ALA A 550 12.04 16.26 5.00
N ALA A 551 12.98 16.88 5.71
CA ALA A 551 13.64 18.10 5.27
C ALA A 551 14.89 17.70 4.47
N ARG A 552 15.07 18.31 3.28
CA ARG A 552 16.26 18.13 2.44
C ARG A 552 17.51 18.73 3.07
#